data_AF-A0A946E7H7-F1
#
_entry.id   AF-A0A946E7H7-F1
#
_cell.length_a   1.000
_cell.length_b   1.000
_cell.length_c   1.000
_cell.angle_alpha   90.00
_cell.angle_beta   90.00
_cell.angle_gamma   90.00
#
_symmetry.space_group_name_H-M   'P 1'
#
loop_
_entity.id
_entity.type
_entity.pdbx_description
1 polymer ?
#
loop_
_entity_poly.entity_id
_entity_poly.type
_entity_poly.pdbx_seq_one_letter_code
_entity_poly.pdbx_strand_id
1 'polypeptide(L)'
;MEINQFYQINWVRRIFLAWLITMPFGAAIGAFSIGFMTIYPNLVLTCFLFIVVSPTIVKWNKILLSFFLLLGVWVIISAISPSFSKAAFDSHWKFDFRSLIMQFFYAGIIFGVYYRIGAAVFRKVLLQGIAFFLVVLIASGIFEFYSGIHLSGNFTDKLLDQTIVNNNFYSPVFIYDNPNDYLLYLIGLMALFLGLNKVERWKSVAFLLLAFVFAFTASSRIGLILCLLLLSIQFLFIAKAHLKKKQFKKFGFVTAGMASVFLIFLIQPVFIGPKYVKGEETTKGDYMAYPAPVFDGMSSSEIRKNLFLNGLDFVRESPIAGIGPGQFRHRHKTGSVKYDTGTVVGPHNYLVEVI
;
A
#
# COMPACT_ATOMS: atom_id res chain seq x y z
N MET A 1 -9.98 29.94 -31.29
CA MET A 1 -9.91 28.46 -31.16
C MET A 1 -9.04 28.02 -29.96
N GLU A 2 -7.94 28.72 -29.64
CA GLU A 2 -7.05 28.42 -28.51
C GLU A 2 -7.68 28.62 -27.11
N ILE A 3 -8.54 29.62 -26.94
CA ILE A 3 -9.21 29.92 -25.66
C ILE A 3 -10.05 28.71 -25.20
N ASN A 4 -10.78 28.06 -26.12
CA ASN A 4 -11.60 26.88 -25.80
C ASN A 4 -10.76 25.64 -25.42
N GLN A 5 -9.59 25.44 -26.05
CA GLN A 5 -8.68 24.36 -25.63
C GLN A 5 -8.08 24.61 -24.26
N PHE A 6 -7.71 25.87 -23.94
CA PHE A 6 -7.18 26.25 -22.63
C PHE A 6 -8.21 26.03 -21.50
N TYR A 7 -9.47 26.45 -21.70
CA TYR A 7 -10.53 26.18 -20.73
C TYR A 7 -10.79 24.68 -20.58
N GLN A 8 -10.82 23.93 -21.68
CA GLN A 8 -11.05 22.47 -21.64
C GLN A 8 -9.96 21.70 -20.88
N ILE A 9 -8.70 22.13 -20.94
CA ILE A 9 -7.59 21.50 -20.23
C ILE A 9 -7.64 21.82 -18.72
N ASN A 10 -8.04 23.04 -18.36
CA ASN A 10 -7.97 23.52 -16.98
C ASN A 10 -8.99 22.85 -16.05
N TRP A 11 -10.22 22.60 -16.49
CA TRP A 11 -11.22 21.96 -15.63
C TRP A 11 -10.92 20.47 -15.42
N VAL A 12 -10.48 19.74 -16.46
CA VAL A 12 -10.08 18.32 -16.34
C VAL A 12 -8.94 18.18 -15.34
N ARG A 13 -7.96 19.10 -15.38
CA ARG A 13 -6.90 19.16 -14.38
C ARG A 13 -7.43 19.32 -12.96
N ARG A 14 -8.39 20.21 -12.72
CA ARG A 14 -8.94 20.47 -11.38
C ARG A 14 -9.71 19.25 -10.86
N ILE A 15 -10.49 18.61 -11.71
CA ILE A 15 -11.24 17.41 -11.36
C ILE A 15 -10.31 16.22 -11.13
N PHE A 16 -9.26 16.08 -11.94
CA PHE A 16 -8.24 15.06 -11.71
C PHE A 16 -7.51 15.27 -10.37
N LEU A 17 -7.17 16.51 -10.02
CA LEU A 17 -6.61 16.80 -8.71
C LEU A 17 -7.61 16.49 -7.59
N ALA A 18 -8.88 16.88 -7.73
CA ALA A 18 -9.95 16.56 -6.78
C ALA A 18 -10.11 15.04 -6.59
N TRP A 19 -10.00 14.28 -7.67
CA TRP A 19 -10.03 12.83 -7.66
C TRP A 19 -8.82 12.25 -6.91
N LEU A 20 -7.61 12.77 -7.13
CA LEU A 20 -6.41 12.35 -6.40
C LEU A 20 -6.46 12.67 -4.90
N ILE A 21 -6.95 13.85 -4.50
CA ILE A 21 -7.00 14.25 -3.07
C ILE A 21 -8.08 13.52 -2.27
N THR A 22 -9.12 13.01 -2.95
CA THR A 22 -10.19 12.23 -2.30
C THR A 22 -9.85 10.75 -2.21
N MET A 23 -8.90 10.27 -3.02
CA MET A 23 -8.48 8.87 -3.06
C MET A 23 -8.01 8.30 -1.70
N PRO A 24 -7.21 9.02 -0.88
CA PRO A 24 -6.76 8.50 0.40
C PRO A 24 -7.93 8.04 1.26
N PHE A 25 -8.96 8.86 1.34
CA PHE A 25 -10.04 8.68 2.29
C PHE A 25 -11.09 7.66 1.85
N GLY A 26 -11.14 7.31 0.56
CA GLY A 26 -12.10 6.34 0.03
C GLY A 26 -13.53 6.60 0.51
N ALA A 27 -14.15 5.58 1.12
CA ALA A 27 -15.48 5.67 1.72
C ALA A 27 -15.47 6.11 3.20
N ALA A 28 -14.32 6.42 3.79
CA ALA A 28 -14.23 6.85 5.19
C ALA A 28 -14.75 8.29 5.40
N ILE A 29 -14.84 9.10 4.34
CA ILE A 29 -15.31 10.49 4.42
C ILE A 29 -16.43 10.74 3.42
N GLY A 30 -17.55 11.28 3.92
CA GLY A 30 -18.67 11.70 3.09
C GLY A 30 -19.38 10.55 2.36
N ALA A 31 -19.32 9.34 2.91
CA ALA A 31 -20.01 8.19 2.37
C ALA A 31 -21.50 8.21 2.76
N PHE A 32 -22.35 7.86 1.80
CA PHE A 32 -23.78 7.67 1.97
C PHE A 32 -24.19 6.33 1.34
N SER A 33 -24.87 5.49 2.12
CA SER A 33 -25.38 4.21 1.62
C SER A 33 -26.77 4.39 1.00
N ILE A 34 -26.93 3.92 -0.24
CA ILE A 34 -28.24 3.81 -0.91
C ILE A 34 -28.81 2.39 -0.82
N GLY A 35 -28.40 1.62 0.18
CA GLY A 35 -28.83 0.24 0.43
C GLY A 35 -28.01 -0.82 -0.30
N PHE A 36 -27.81 -0.69 -1.61
CA PHE A 36 -27.04 -1.66 -2.42
C PHE A 36 -25.62 -1.19 -2.77
N MET A 37 -25.32 0.09 -2.58
CA MET A 37 -24.03 0.71 -2.88
C MET A 37 -23.73 1.83 -1.88
N THR A 38 -22.46 1.97 -1.52
CA THR A 38 -21.96 3.14 -0.80
C THR A 38 -21.46 4.16 -1.82
N ILE A 39 -22.12 5.31 -1.90
CA ILE A 39 -21.68 6.46 -2.69
C ILE A 39 -20.73 7.28 -1.83
N TYR A 40 -19.57 7.62 -2.37
CA TYR A 40 -18.59 8.48 -1.70
C TYR A 40 -17.93 9.39 -2.74
N PRO A 41 -17.31 10.52 -2.32
CA PRO A 41 -16.86 11.56 -3.25
C PRO A 41 -15.90 11.04 -4.33
N ASN A 42 -14.97 10.16 -3.95
CA ASN A 42 -14.02 9.59 -4.90
C ASN A 42 -14.69 8.69 -5.95
N LEU A 43 -15.73 7.92 -5.60
CA LEU A 43 -16.49 7.11 -6.56
C LEU A 43 -17.21 7.98 -7.59
N VAL A 44 -17.87 9.06 -7.13
CA VAL A 44 -18.55 10.01 -8.02
C VAL A 44 -17.56 10.64 -9.00
N LEU A 45 -16.42 11.10 -8.50
CA LEU A 45 -15.35 11.65 -9.32
C LEU A 45 -14.75 10.61 -10.28
N THR A 46 -14.65 9.35 -9.86
CA THR A 46 -14.18 8.24 -10.71
C THR A 46 -15.10 8.05 -11.91
N CYS A 47 -16.41 7.88 -11.67
CA CYS A 47 -17.38 7.69 -12.75
C CYS A 47 -17.39 8.88 -13.71
N PHE A 48 -17.44 10.10 -13.18
CA PHE A 48 -17.46 11.31 -13.99
C PHE A 48 -16.18 11.46 -14.83
N LEU A 49 -15.01 11.33 -14.19
CA LEU A 49 -13.73 11.54 -14.86
C LEU A 49 -13.47 10.46 -15.92
N PHE A 50 -13.87 9.21 -15.67
CA PHE A 50 -13.77 8.13 -16.66
C PHE A 50 -14.59 8.44 -17.91
N ILE A 51 -15.86 8.88 -17.77
CA ILE A 51 -16.70 9.27 -18.91
C ILE A 51 -16.01 10.37 -19.73
N VAL A 52 -15.50 11.40 -19.05
CA VAL A 52 -14.81 12.54 -19.67
C VAL A 52 -13.59 12.15 -20.47
N VAL A 53 -12.79 11.18 -19.99
CA VAL A 53 -11.52 10.82 -20.64
C VAL A 53 -11.61 9.58 -21.53
N SER A 54 -12.71 8.82 -21.49
CA SER A 54 -12.92 7.65 -22.34
C SER A 54 -12.77 7.91 -23.85
N PRO A 55 -13.12 9.09 -24.43
CA PRO A 55 -12.89 9.34 -25.85
C PRO A 55 -11.41 9.35 -26.25
N THR A 56 -10.49 9.46 -25.29
CA THR A 56 -9.05 9.41 -25.57
C THR A 56 -8.54 8.00 -25.86
N ILE A 57 -9.32 6.94 -25.60
CA ILE A 57 -8.93 5.54 -25.81
C ILE A 57 -8.42 5.30 -27.24
N VAL A 58 -9.03 5.95 -28.23
CA VAL A 58 -8.62 5.84 -29.65
C VAL A 58 -7.21 6.36 -29.93
N LYS A 59 -6.62 7.13 -29.00
CA LYS A 59 -5.27 7.70 -29.09
C LYS A 59 -4.23 6.89 -28.33
N TRP A 60 -4.65 5.89 -27.57
CA TRP A 60 -3.74 5.13 -26.72
C TRP A 60 -2.82 4.25 -27.55
N ASN A 61 -1.57 4.11 -27.11
CA ASN A 61 -0.64 3.19 -27.75
C ASN A 61 -1.05 1.73 -27.48
N LYS A 62 -0.49 0.81 -28.27
CA LYS A 62 -0.81 -0.62 -28.20
C LYS A 62 -0.59 -1.21 -26.80
N ILE A 63 0.46 -0.81 -26.09
CA ILE A 63 0.79 -1.35 -24.77
C ILE A 63 -0.30 -0.98 -23.75
N LEU A 64 -0.68 0.29 -23.69
CA LEU A 64 -1.74 0.78 -22.79
C LEU A 64 -3.10 0.17 -23.14
N LEU A 65 -3.39 0.04 -24.44
CA LEU A 65 -4.61 -0.61 -24.89
C LEU A 65 -4.64 -2.10 -24.51
N SER A 66 -3.56 -2.85 -24.72
CA SER A 66 -3.46 -4.26 -24.33
C SER A 66 -3.61 -4.44 -22.83
N PHE A 67 -2.99 -3.58 -22.02
CA PHE A 67 -3.14 -3.62 -20.56
C PHE A 67 -4.57 -3.30 -20.12
N PHE A 68 -5.21 -2.30 -20.73
CA PHE A 68 -6.59 -1.95 -20.42
C PHE A 68 -7.59 -3.03 -20.85
N LEU A 69 -7.36 -3.65 -22.02
CA LEU A 69 -8.14 -4.79 -22.50
C LEU A 69 -7.99 -5.99 -21.58
N LEU A 70 -6.78 -6.27 -21.09
CA LEU A 70 -6.54 -7.33 -20.10
C LEU A 70 -7.40 -7.11 -18.85
N LEU A 71 -7.41 -5.90 -18.29
CA LEU A 71 -8.26 -5.57 -17.13
C LEU A 71 -9.75 -5.71 -17.46
N GLY A 72 -10.18 -5.27 -18.65
CA GLY A 72 -11.58 -5.38 -19.09
C GLY A 72 -12.03 -6.84 -19.25
N VAL A 73 -11.21 -7.68 -19.89
CA VAL A 73 -11.44 -9.12 -19.99
C VAL A 73 -11.51 -9.74 -18.60
N TRP A 74 -10.65 -9.33 -17.68
CA TRP A 74 -10.64 -9.85 -16.31
C TRP A 74 -11.91 -9.49 -15.53
N VAL A 75 -12.43 -8.27 -15.71
CA VAL A 75 -13.73 -7.85 -15.16
C VAL A 75 -14.87 -8.70 -15.74
N ILE A 76 -14.85 -8.96 -17.05
CA ILE A 76 -15.87 -9.80 -17.71
C ILE A 76 -15.81 -11.24 -17.18
N ILE A 77 -14.62 -11.85 -17.14
CA ILE A 77 -14.41 -13.20 -16.58
C ILE A 77 -14.91 -13.25 -15.14
N SER A 78 -14.58 -12.25 -14.34
CA SER A 78 -15.01 -12.15 -12.94
C SER A 78 -16.53 -12.05 -12.82
N ALA A 79 -17.19 -11.30 -13.71
CA ALA A 79 -18.65 -11.15 -13.72
C ALA A 79 -19.40 -12.43 -14.10
N ILE A 80 -18.84 -13.24 -15.00
CA ILE A 80 -19.46 -14.50 -15.46
C ILE A 80 -19.05 -15.71 -14.62
N SER A 81 -17.95 -15.62 -13.86
CA SER A 81 -17.44 -16.71 -13.01
C SER A 81 -18.49 -17.32 -12.07
N PRO A 82 -19.46 -16.55 -11.49
CA PRO A 82 -20.52 -17.12 -10.67
C PRO A 82 -21.45 -18.08 -11.40
N SER A 83 -21.60 -17.92 -12.72
CA SER A 83 -22.48 -18.76 -13.54
C SER A 83 -21.84 -20.09 -13.94
N PHE A 84 -20.51 -20.21 -13.88
CA PHE A 84 -19.77 -21.40 -14.34
C PHE A 84 -19.14 -22.21 -13.21
N SER A 85 -18.94 -21.61 -12.03
CA SER A 85 -18.41 -22.34 -10.88
C SER A 85 -19.52 -23.11 -10.17
N LYS A 86 -19.32 -24.43 -10.05
CA LYS A 86 -20.17 -25.33 -9.24
C LYS A 86 -19.98 -25.16 -7.74
N ALA A 87 -18.96 -24.41 -7.31
CA ALA A 87 -18.64 -24.20 -5.91
C ALA A 87 -19.37 -22.97 -5.35
N ALA A 88 -19.80 -23.05 -4.08
CA ALA A 88 -20.50 -21.95 -3.43
C ALA A 88 -19.62 -20.69 -3.40
N PHE A 89 -20.21 -19.53 -3.70
CA PHE A 89 -19.51 -18.25 -3.65
C PHE A 89 -19.62 -17.66 -2.26
N ASP A 90 -18.47 -17.42 -1.61
CA ASP A 90 -18.45 -16.64 -0.38
C ASP A 90 -18.82 -15.19 -0.66
N SER A 91 -19.59 -14.57 0.23
CA SER A 91 -20.06 -13.18 0.16
C SER A 91 -18.97 -12.15 -0.22
N HIS A 92 -17.70 -12.45 0.06
CA HIS A 92 -16.53 -11.66 -0.28
C HIS A 92 -16.20 -11.59 -1.80
N TRP A 93 -16.77 -12.45 -2.66
CA TRP A 93 -16.58 -12.36 -4.11
C TRP A 93 -16.99 -10.98 -4.67
N LYS A 94 -18.02 -10.38 -4.09
CA LYS A 94 -18.49 -9.03 -4.45
C LYS A 94 -17.43 -7.98 -4.17
N PHE A 95 -16.64 -8.15 -3.11
CA PHE A 95 -15.55 -7.24 -2.76
C PHE A 95 -14.41 -7.32 -3.77
N ASP A 96 -13.97 -8.54 -4.10
CA ASP A 96 -12.90 -8.76 -5.08
C ASP A 96 -13.32 -8.26 -6.48
N PHE A 97 -14.56 -8.53 -6.89
CA PHE A 97 -15.13 -8.03 -8.14
C PHE A 97 -15.18 -6.50 -8.22
N ARG A 98 -15.66 -5.85 -7.15
CA ARG A 98 -15.67 -4.38 -7.06
C ARG A 98 -14.27 -3.79 -7.16
N SER A 99 -13.28 -4.45 -6.55
CA SER A 99 -11.88 -4.02 -6.59
C SER A 99 -11.32 -4.07 -8.02
N LEU A 100 -11.63 -5.12 -8.78
CA LEU A 100 -11.25 -5.23 -10.21
C LEU A 100 -11.90 -4.15 -11.08
N ILE A 101 -13.19 -3.87 -10.86
CA ILE A 101 -13.89 -2.77 -11.54
C ILE A 101 -13.19 -1.43 -11.24
N MET A 102 -12.86 -1.16 -9.98
CA MET A 102 -12.19 0.07 -9.59
C MET A 102 -10.79 0.16 -10.22
N GLN A 103 -10.04 -0.94 -10.28
CA GLN A 103 -8.73 -0.99 -10.95
C GLN A 103 -8.85 -0.67 -12.45
N PHE A 104 -9.87 -1.21 -13.13
CA PHE A 104 -10.16 -0.89 -14.53
C PHE A 104 -10.45 0.60 -14.71
N PHE A 105 -11.34 1.18 -13.91
CA PHE A 105 -11.64 2.61 -13.97
C PHE A 105 -10.42 3.49 -13.68
N TYR A 106 -9.63 3.15 -12.65
CA TYR A 106 -8.47 3.94 -12.24
C TYR A 106 -7.39 3.93 -13.33
N ALA A 107 -7.09 2.77 -13.90
CA ALA A 107 -6.16 2.66 -15.03
C ALA A 107 -6.65 3.50 -16.22
N GLY A 108 -7.93 3.39 -16.57
CA GLY A 108 -8.52 4.15 -17.68
C GLY A 108 -8.49 5.67 -17.45
N ILE A 109 -8.72 6.13 -16.22
CA ILE A 109 -8.58 7.53 -15.84
C ILE A 109 -7.15 8.00 -15.99
N ILE A 110 -6.17 7.26 -15.44
CA ILE A 110 -4.76 7.65 -15.49
C ILE A 110 -4.28 7.80 -16.93
N PHE A 111 -4.56 6.81 -17.78
CA PHE A 111 -4.18 6.86 -19.20
C PHE A 111 -4.95 7.95 -19.93
N GLY A 112 -6.26 8.04 -19.70
CA GLY A 112 -7.09 8.98 -20.40
C GLY A 112 -6.75 10.44 -20.08
N VAL A 113 -6.48 10.74 -18.81
CA VAL A 113 -6.01 12.06 -18.39
C VAL A 113 -4.64 12.34 -19.01
N TYR A 114 -3.69 11.40 -19.00
CA TYR A 114 -2.38 11.58 -19.64
C TYR A 114 -2.50 12.03 -21.10
N TYR A 115 -3.37 11.38 -21.89
CA TYR A 115 -3.62 11.75 -23.29
C TYR A 115 -4.47 13.01 -23.46
N ARG A 116 -5.31 13.36 -22.47
CA ARG A 116 -6.20 14.52 -22.53
C ARG A 116 -5.49 15.83 -22.25
N ILE A 117 -4.66 15.88 -21.20
CA ILE A 117 -4.01 17.12 -20.73
C ILE A 117 -2.50 17.17 -21.04
N GLY A 118 -1.93 16.07 -21.56
CA GLY A 118 -0.53 15.97 -21.96
C GLY A 118 0.43 15.70 -20.79
N ALA A 119 1.59 15.14 -21.11
CA ALA A 119 2.54 14.60 -20.13
C ALA A 119 3.03 15.60 -19.09
N ALA A 120 3.34 16.84 -19.50
CA ALA A 120 3.88 17.86 -18.60
C ALA A 120 2.86 18.29 -17.54
N VAL A 121 1.60 18.55 -17.96
CA VAL A 121 0.52 18.94 -17.05
C VAL A 121 0.11 17.75 -16.18
N PHE A 122 -0.04 16.57 -16.78
CA PHE A 122 -0.33 15.33 -16.07
C PHE A 122 0.67 15.09 -14.93
N ARG A 123 1.97 15.12 -15.23
CA ARG A 123 3.02 14.91 -14.21
C ARG A 123 2.94 15.92 -13.09
N LYS A 124 2.69 17.20 -13.40
CA LYS A 124 2.56 18.26 -12.39
C LYS A 124 1.37 18.00 -11.45
N VAL A 125 0.21 17.65 -12.00
CA VAL A 125 -1.01 17.40 -11.21
C VAL A 125 -0.88 16.11 -10.40
N LEU A 126 -0.31 15.06 -10.99
CA LEU A 126 -0.04 13.80 -10.31
C LEU A 126 0.90 14.01 -9.12
N LEU A 127 1.98 14.78 -9.29
CA LEU A 127 2.89 15.13 -8.19
C LEU A 127 2.20 15.92 -7.08
N GLN A 128 1.25 16.81 -7.41
CA GLN A 128 0.47 17.54 -6.41
C GLN A 128 -0.43 16.58 -5.60
N GLY A 129 -1.11 15.64 -6.26
CA GLY A 129 -1.92 14.63 -5.58
C GLY A 129 -1.10 13.69 -4.70
N ILE A 130 0.04 13.19 -5.22
CA ILE A 130 0.97 12.36 -4.44
C ILE A 130 1.51 13.13 -3.23
N ALA A 131 1.91 14.39 -3.41
CA ALA A 131 2.42 15.23 -2.32
C ALA A 131 1.35 15.42 -1.23
N PHE A 132 0.11 15.71 -1.62
CA PHE A 132 -1.01 15.80 -0.67
C PHE A 132 -1.17 14.49 0.12
N PHE A 133 -1.21 13.35 -0.58
CA PHE A 133 -1.35 12.05 0.06
C PHE A 133 -0.19 11.76 1.02
N LEU A 134 1.05 12.03 0.61
CA LEU A 134 2.22 11.87 1.47
C LEU A 134 2.17 12.77 2.71
N VAL A 135 1.71 14.02 2.57
CA VAL A 135 1.53 14.92 3.71
C VAL A 135 0.50 14.36 4.68
N VAL A 136 -0.64 13.87 4.18
CA VAL A 136 -1.68 13.25 5.01
C VAL A 136 -1.13 12.02 5.73
N LEU A 137 -0.50 11.08 5.01
CA LEU A 137 0.07 9.88 5.62
C LEU A 137 1.12 10.24 6.67
N ILE A 138 2.08 11.11 6.34
CA ILE A 138 3.17 11.47 7.26
C ILE A 138 2.64 12.19 8.49
N ALA A 139 1.73 13.17 8.32
CA ALA A 139 1.14 13.88 9.44
C ALA A 139 0.36 12.93 10.34
N SER A 140 -0.49 12.08 9.77
CA SER A 140 -1.22 11.06 10.52
C SER A 140 -0.29 10.06 11.20
N GLY A 141 0.74 9.56 10.51
CA GLY A 141 1.67 8.61 11.08
C GLY A 141 2.54 9.19 12.19
N ILE A 142 2.98 10.44 12.07
CA ILE A 142 3.67 11.15 13.16
C ILE A 142 2.71 11.29 14.34
N PHE A 143 1.46 11.71 14.09
CA PHE A 143 0.45 11.85 15.13
C PHE A 143 0.20 10.51 15.85
N GLU A 144 -0.12 9.44 15.12
CA GLU A 144 -0.39 8.10 15.68
C GLU A 144 0.84 7.57 16.43
N PHE A 145 2.05 7.73 15.87
CA PHE A 145 3.30 7.28 16.50
C PHE A 145 3.59 7.96 17.85
N TYR A 146 3.36 9.28 17.96
CA TYR A 146 3.66 10.02 19.20
C TYR A 146 2.52 10.01 20.23
N SER A 147 1.28 9.88 19.76
CA SER A 147 0.09 9.92 20.63
C SER A 147 -0.40 8.55 21.05
N GLY A 148 -0.17 7.51 20.23
CA GLY A 148 -0.81 6.20 20.37
C GLY A 148 -2.33 6.25 20.12
N ILE A 149 -2.85 7.35 19.58
CA ILE A 149 -4.27 7.51 19.24
C ILE A 149 -4.46 7.06 17.80
N HIS A 150 -5.28 6.04 17.61
CA HIS A 150 -5.61 5.49 16.29
C HIS A 150 -7.09 5.64 15.97
N LEU A 151 -7.42 5.63 14.68
CA LEU A 151 -8.79 5.39 14.24
C LEU A 151 -9.14 3.91 14.49
N SER A 152 -10.30 3.66 15.11
CA SER A 152 -10.74 2.30 15.45
C SER A 152 -11.06 1.46 14.21
N GLY A 153 -10.73 0.18 14.33
CA GLY A 153 -10.95 -0.89 13.37
C GLY A 153 -10.52 -2.24 13.95
N ASN A 154 -10.64 -3.31 13.16
CA ASN A 154 -10.32 -4.68 13.54
C ASN A 154 -8.91 -4.93 14.13
N PHE A 155 -7.86 -4.24 13.68
CA PHE A 155 -6.51 -4.39 14.22
C PHE A 155 -6.37 -3.60 15.52
N THR A 156 -6.81 -2.34 15.52
CA THR A 156 -6.72 -1.47 16.69
C THR A 156 -7.60 -1.96 17.84
N ASP A 157 -8.74 -2.60 17.56
CA ASP A 157 -9.58 -3.25 18.57
C ASP A 157 -8.82 -4.40 19.26
N LYS A 158 -7.99 -5.16 18.53
CA LYS A 158 -7.13 -6.20 19.12
C LYS A 158 -6.02 -5.65 20.00
N LEU A 159 -5.66 -4.37 19.86
CA LEU A 159 -4.68 -3.73 20.75
C LEU A 159 -5.29 -3.46 22.13
N LEU A 160 -6.61 -3.32 22.24
CA LEU A 160 -7.30 -3.12 23.52
C LEU A 160 -7.21 -4.34 24.42
N ASP A 161 -7.16 -5.53 23.82
CA ASP A 161 -7.06 -6.81 24.53
C ASP A 161 -5.62 -7.17 24.93
N GLN A 162 -4.62 -6.36 24.54
CA GLN A 162 -3.22 -6.60 24.89
C GLN A 162 -2.90 -6.10 26.28
N THR A 163 -2.39 -6.98 27.13
CA THR A 163 -1.97 -6.66 28.51
C THR A 163 -0.64 -5.89 28.57
N ILE A 164 0.16 -5.93 27.49
CA ILE A 164 1.47 -5.28 27.40
C ILE A 164 1.51 -4.40 26.15
N VAL A 165 1.76 -3.11 26.36
CA VAL A 165 1.98 -2.13 25.28
C VAL A 165 3.35 -2.40 24.63
N ASN A 166 3.32 -2.95 23.42
CA ASN A 166 4.53 -3.23 22.61
C ASN A 166 4.72 -2.16 21.51
N ASN A 167 5.82 -2.24 20.75
CA ASN A 167 6.10 -1.30 19.66
C ASN A 167 4.98 -1.23 18.60
N ASN A 168 4.23 -2.31 18.39
CA ASN A 168 3.13 -2.30 17.42
C ASN A 168 1.99 -1.37 17.84
N PHE A 169 1.85 -1.08 19.15
CA PHE A 169 0.89 -0.09 19.65
C PHE A 169 1.18 1.32 19.11
N TYR A 170 2.44 1.67 18.84
CA TYR A 170 2.81 2.98 18.28
C TYR A 170 2.95 2.94 16.76
N SER A 171 2.60 1.82 16.12
CA SER A 171 2.74 1.70 14.68
C SER A 171 1.64 2.46 13.98
N PRO A 172 1.98 3.33 13.01
CA PRO A 172 0.97 3.98 12.19
C PRO A 172 0.14 2.96 11.42
N VAL A 173 -1.18 3.13 11.44
CA VAL A 173 -2.18 2.32 10.73
C VAL A 173 -3.12 3.13 9.85
N PHE A 174 -3.03 4.47 9.91
CA PHE A 174 -4.00 5.46 9.43
C PHE A 174 -4.98 4.97 8.34
N ILE A 175 -6.28 4.98 8.68
CA ILE A 175 -7.49 4.53 7.94
C ILE A 175 -7.50 3.10 7.38
N TYR A 176 -6.35 2.47 7.23
CA TYR A 176 -6.22 1.11 6.74
C TYR A 176 -6.35 0.09 7.86
N ASP A 177 -6.18 0.54 9.11
CA ASP A 177 -6.27 -0.30 10.31
C ASP A 177 -5.33 -1.52 10.17
N ASN A 178 -4.18 -1.30 9.54
CA ASN A 178 -3.13 -2.29 9.37
C ASN A 178 -1.81 -1.56 9.12
N PRO A 179 -0.77 -1.82 9.94
CA PRO A 179 0.48 -1.09 9.82
C PRO A 179 1.27 -1.48 8.55
N ASN A 180 1.11 -2.70 8.05
CA ASN A 180 1.73 -3.11 6.79
C ASN A 180 1.09 -2.42 5.59
N ASP A 181 -0.23 -2.26 5.58
CA ASP A 181 -0.94 -1.57 4.49
C ASP A 181 -0.57 -0.09 4.48
N TYR A 182 -0.58 0.55 5.66
CA TYR A 182 -0.10 1.93 5.82
C TYR A 182 1.32 2.11 5.24
N LEU A 183 2.25 1.22 5.59
CA LEU A 183 3.63 1.27 5.11
C LEU A 183 3.75 1.02 3.61
N LEU A 184 2.95 0.12 3.06
CA LEU A 184 2.91 -0.13 1.61
C LEU A 184 2.51 1.14 0.86
N TYR A 185 1.46 1.84 1.30
CA TYR A 185 1.04 3.10 0.72
C TYR A 185 2.11 4.18 0.89
N LEU A 186 2.66 4.34 2.10
CA LEU A 186 3.69 5.33 2.38
C LEU A 186 4.92 5.12 1.48
N ILE A 187 5.53 3.94 1.53
CA ILE A 187 6.77 3.62 0.80
C ILE A 187 6.51 3.67 -0.71
N GLY A 188 5.38 3.13 -1.18
CA GLY A 188 5.00 3.14 -2.59
C GLY A 188 4.85 4.57 -3.13
N LEU A 189 4.15 5.44 -2.41
CA LEU A 189 3.98 6.84 -2.79
C LEU A 189 5.30 7.62 -2.68
N MET A 190 6.15 7.34 -1.68
CA MET A 190 7.47 7.94 -1.58
C MET A 190 8.33 7.56 -2.78
N ALA A 191 8.38 6.27 -3.15
CA ALA A 191 9.11 5.80 -4.32
C ALA A 191 8.61 6.48 -5.61
N LEU A 192 7.29 6.57 -5.79
CA LEU A 192 6.68 7.24 -6.93
C LEU A 192 7.00 8.74 -6.95
N PHE A 193 6.92 9.42 -5.82
CA PHE A 193 7.25 10.84 -5.70
C PHE A 193 8.72 11.11 -6.03
N LEU A 194 9.64 10.31 -5.48
CA LEU A 194 11.08 10.43 -5.73
C LEU A 194 11.46 10.07 -7.17
N GLY A 195 10.75 9.12 -7.79
CA GLY A 195 10.94 8.77 -9.20
C GLY A 195 10.42 9.84 -10.16
N LEU A 196 9.31 10.49 -9.80
CA LEU A 196 8.69 11.52 -10.63
C LEU A 196 9.16 12.94 -10.32
N ASN A 197 9.80 13.20 -9.18
CA ASN A 197 10.23 14.54 -8.76
C ASN A 197 11.75 14.61 -8.57
N LYS A 198 12.35 15.75 -8.91
CA LYS A 198 13.77 15.98 -8.68
C LYS A 198 13.96 16.51 -7.25
N VAL A 199 13.91 15.61 -6.28
CA VAL A 199 14.20 15.92 -4.88
C VAL A 199 15.70 15.83 -4.64
N GLU A 200 16.22 16.75 -3.83
CA GLU A 200 17.61 16.71 -3.37
C GLU A 200 17.89 15.41 -2.61
N ARG A 201 19.00 14.75 -2.93
CA ARG A 201 19.28 13.37 -2.47
C ARG A 201 19.27 13.21 -0.96
N TRP A 202 19.82 14.18 -0.22
CA TRP A 202 19.81 14.14 1.25
C TRP A 202 18.42 14.32 1.84
N LYS A 203 17.55 15.12 1.21
CA LYS A 203 16.14 15.21 1.59
C LYS A 203 15.41 13.90 1.32
N SER A 204 15.71 13.23 0.22
CA SER A 204 15.19 11.89 -0.09
C SER A 204 15.62 10.85 0.96
N VAL A 205 16.86 10.90 1.43
CA VAL A 205 17.35 10.02 2.50
C VAL A 205 16.58 10.27 3.80
N ALA A 206 16.47 11.53 4.24
CA ALA A 206 15.70 11.86 5.44
C ALA A 206 14.23 11.40 5.34
N PHE A 207 13.63 11.57 4.15
CA PHE A 207 12.27 11.14 3.86
C PHE A 207 12.09 9.63 3.98
N LEU A 208 13.04 8.84 3.47
CA LEU A 208 13.02 7.38 3.55
C LEU A 208 13.38 6.86 4.95
N LEU A 209 14.20 7.59 5.72
CA LEU A 209 14.50 7.23 7.11
C LEU A 209 13.26 7.31 8.00
N LEU A 210 12.35 8.27 7.75
CA LEU A 210 11.07 8.31 8.45
C LEU A 210 10.25 7.04 8.19
N ALA A 211 10.12 6.62 6.93
CA ALA A 211 9.43 5.38 6.59
C ALA A 211 10.13 4.14 7.17
N PHE A 212 11.46 4.15 7.28
CA PHE A 212 12.22 3.09 7.94
C PHE A 212 11.88 2.98 9.43
N VAL A 213 11.78 4.11 10.16
CA VAL A 213 11.38 4.12 11.58
C VAL A 213 9.98 3.52 11.76
N PHE A 214 9.02 3.92 10.93
CA PHE A 214 7.68 3.34 10.97
C PHE A 214 7.68 1.85 10.61
N ALA A 215 8.48 1.43 9.62
CA ALA A 215 8.59 0.01 9.24
C ALA A 215 9.22 -0.85 10.34
N PHE A 216 10.22 -0.30 11.05
CA PHE A 216 10.84 -0.96 12.19
C PHE A 216 9.85 -1.11 13.34
N THR A 217 9.13 -0.03 13.67
CA THR A 217 8.13 0.00 14.75
C THR A 217 7.01 -1.02 14.51
N ALA A 218 6.54 -1.12 13.26
CA ALA A 218 5.53 -2.07 12.81
C ALA A 218 6.02 -3.51 12.66
N SER A 219 7.31 -3.79 12.92
CA SER A 219 7.93 -5.09 12.64
C SER A 219 7.69 -5.56 11.19
N SER A 220 7.58 -4.62 10.24
CA SER A 220 7.20 -4.91 8.85
C SER A 220 8.42 -5.34 8.05
N ARG A 221 8.62 -6.66 7.91
CA ARG A 221 9.76 -7.23 7.15
C ARG A 221 9.85 -6.68 5.72
N ILE A 222 8.72 -6.66 5.00
CA ILE A 222 8.68 -6.16 3.61
C ILE A 222 8.95 -4.65 3.58
N GLY A 223 8.34 -3.88 4.49
CA GLY A 223 8.58 -2.44 4.59
C GLY A 223 10.06 -2.12 4.84
N LEU A 224 10.69 -2.84 5.76
CA LEU A 224 12.13 -2.70 6.05
C LEU A 224 12.99 -3.00 4.82
N ILE A 225 12.74 -4.10 4.11
CA ILE A 225 13.48 -4.47 2.89
C ILE A 225 13.33 -3.37 1.83
N LEU A 226 12.12 -2.88 1.59
CA LEU A 226 11.86 -1.83 0.60
C LEU A 226 12.55 -0.51 0.98
N CYS A 227 12.48 -0.11 2.26
CA CYS A 227 13.18 1.08 2.75
C CYS A 227 14.70 0.96 2.58
N LEU A 228 15.29 -0.18 2.94
CA LEU A 228 16.73 -0.43 2.78
C LEU A 228 17.15 -0.40 1.31
N LEU A 229 16.34 -0.99 0.42
CA LEU A 229 16.58 -0.94 -1.02
C LEU A 229 16.57 0.51 -1.54
N LEU A 230 15.54 1.28 -1.19
CA LEU A 230 15.42 2.67 -1.64
C LEU A 230 16.53 3.56 -1.07
N LEU A 231 16.89 3.37 0.20
CA LEU A 231 18.02 4.06 0.84
C LEU A 231 19.33 3.72 0.14
N SER A 232 19.59 2.44 -0.13
CA SER A 232 20.79 1.98 -0.85
C SER A 232 20.89 2.63 -2.22
N ILE A 233 19.78 2.70 -2.96
CA ILE A 233 19.71 3.40 -4.25
C ILE A 233 20.10 4.87 -4.10
N GLN A 234 19.57 5.58 -3.08
CA GLN A 234 19.94 6.99 -2.86
C GLN A 234 21.42 7.16 -2.48
N PHE A 235 21.96 6.29 -1.63
CA PHE A 235 23.38 6.32 -1.27
C PHE A 235 24.30 6.05 -2.45
N LEU A 236 23.96 5.10 -3.33
CA LEU A 236 24.70 4.87 -4.57
C LEU A 236 24.73 6.11 -5.47
N PHE A 237 23.60 6.83 -5.58
CA PHE A 237 23.56 8.09 -6.33
C PHE A 237 24.41 9.19 -5.68
N ILE A 238 24.39 9.31 -4.35
CA ILE A 238 25.22 10.27 -3.61
C ILE A 238 26.71 9.94 -3.78
N ALA A 239 27.08 8.66 -3.61
CA ALA A 239 28.44 8.17 -3.78
C ALA A 239 28.96 8.45 -5.19
N LYS A 240 28.18 8.12 -6.23
CA LYS A 240 28.53 8.41 -7.64
C LYS A 240 28.75 9.91 -7.87
N ALA A 241 27.95 10.77 -7.25
CA ALA A 241 28.12 12.22 -7.37
C ALA A 241 29.40 12.73 -6.69
N HIS A 242 29.81 12.12 -5.57
CA HIS A 242 31.03 12.49 -4.84
C HIS A 242 32.30 11.94 -5.50
N LEU A 243 32.26 10.72 -6.04
CA LEU A 243 33.36 10.12 -6.81
C LEU A 243 33.76 10.99 -8.00
N LYS A 244 32.77 11.57 -8.70
CA LYS A 244 33.02 12.50 -9.82
C LYS A 244 33.67 13.82 -9.40
N LYS A 245 33.57 14.23 -8.14
CA LYS A 245 34.07 15.52 -7.64
C LYS A 245 35.47 15.46 -6.99
N LYS A 246 36.14 14.28 -6.95
CA LYS A 246 37.43 14.06 -6.25
C LYS A 246 37.46 14.53 -4.78
N GLN A 247 36.31 14.79 -4.14
CA GLN A 247 36.21 15.25 -2.75
C GLN A 247 36.13 14.08 -1.75
N PHE A 248 37.00 13.08 -1.92
CA PHE A 248 36.96 11.80 -1.21
C PHE A 248 37.13 11.95 0.32
N LYS A 249 37.87 12.99 0.77
CA LYS A 249 38.22 13.17 2.18
C LYS A 249 37.03 13.44 3.11
N LYS A 250 35.91 13.97 2.63
CA LYS A 250 34.70 14.22 3.46
C LYS A 250 33.71 13.05 3.42
N PHE A 251 33.75 12.22 2.38
CA PHE A 251 32.85 11.09 2.22
C PHE A 251 33.12 9.99 3.25
N GLY A 252 34.40 9.71 3.53
CA GLY A 252 34.81 8.74 4.54
C GLY A 252 34.27 9.05 5.94
N PHE A 253 34.29 10.32 6.36
CA PHE A 253 33.74 10.74 7.65
C PHE A 253 32.21 10.65 7.71
N VAL A 254 31.51 10.96 6.61
CA VAL A 254 30.05 10.84 6.54
C VAL A 254 29.65 9.36 6.57
N THR A 255 30.32 8.49 5.80
CA THR A 255 30.06 7.05 5.83
C THR A 255 30.43 6.43 7.16
N ALA A 256 31.53 6.86 7.79
CA ALA A 256 31.91 6.39 9.11
C ALA A 256 30.91 6.85 10.18
N GLY A 257 30.46 8.10 10.15
CA GLY A 257 29.43 8.62 11.06
C GLY A 257 28.10 7.90 10.89
N MET A 258 27.68 7.64 9.65
CA MET A 258 26.50 6.85 9.34
C MET A 258 26.61 5.40 9.81
N ALA A 259 27.74 4.74 9.56
CA ALA A 259 28.03 3.40 10.07
C ALA A 259 28.04 3.37 11.60
N SER A 260 28.53 4.44 12.25
CA SER A 260 28.53 4.58 13.71
C SER A 260 27.12 4.71 14.27
N VAL A 261 26.27 5.54 13.66
CA VAL A 261 24.85 5.65 14.03
C VAL A 261 24.13 4.33 13.79
N PHE A 262 24.36 3.66 12.66
CA PHE A 262 23.80 2.36 12.37
C PHE A 262 24.26 1.29 13.38
N LEU A 263 25.55 1.26 13.74
CA LEU A 263 26.10 0.39 14.77
C LEU A 263 25.50 0.69 16.14
N ILE A 264 25.28 1.96 16.50
CA ILE A 264 24.59 2.34 17.74
C ILE A 264 23.17 1.76 17.74
N PHE A 265 22.41 1.89 16.65
CA PHE A 265 21.06 1.31 16.56
C PHE A 265 21.03 -0.22 16.52
N LEU A 266 22.12 -0.88 16.09
CA LEU A 266 22.26 -2.34 16.10
C LEU A 266 22.66 -2.88 17.48
N ILE A 267 23.50 -2.15 18.22
CA ILE A 267 24.10 -2.59 19.47
C ILE A 267 23.27 -2.14 20.67
N GLN A 268 22.69 -0.94 20.61
CA GLN A 268 21.91 -0.39 21.71
C GLN A 268 20.45 -0.82 21.58
N PRO A 269 19.84 -1.36 22.64
CA PRO A 269 18.39 -1.52 22.67
C PRO A 269 17.76 -0.13 22.57
N VAL A 270 17.05 0.11 21.46
CA VAL A 270 16.34 1.38 21.26
C VAL A 270 15.18 1.42 22.25
N PHE A 271 15.31 2.24 23.28
CA PHE A 271 14.21 2.52 24.19
C PHE A 271 13.17 3.39 23.49
N ILE A 272 12.17 2.75 22.89
CA ILE A 272 10.93 3.40 22.45
C ILE A 272 9.96 3.22 23.63
N GLY A 273 10.05 4.14 24.58
CA GLY A 273 9.42 3.96 25.89
C GLY A 273 7.91 3.72 25.81
N PRO A 274 7.33 2.87 26.67
CA PRO A 274 5.89 2.87 26.87
C PRO A 274 5.48 4.16 27.60
N LYS A 275 4.54 4.92 27.02
CA LYS A 275 4.00 6.15 27.63
C LYS A 275 2.92 5.90 28.69
N TYR A 276 2.41 4.69 28.87
CA TYR A 276 1.59 4.34 30.02
C TYR A 276 1.73 2.84 30.31
N VAL A 277 2.41 2.52 31.42
CA VAL A 277 2.18 1.25 32.13
C VAL A 277 1.35 1.62 33.34
N LYS A 278 0.04 1.34 33.30
CA LYS A 278 -0.73 1.19 34.53
C LYS A 278 -0.54 -0.25 34.98
N GLY A 279 0.42 -0.46 35.88
CA GLY A 279 0.71 -1.76 36.46
C GLY A 279 2.05 -1.70 37.17
N GLU A 280 2.07 -2.16 38.41
CA GLU A 280 3.06 -1.89 39.44
C GLU A 280 4.52 -2.17 39.06
N GLU A 281 5.40 -1.46 39.76
CA GLU A 281 6.85 -1.60 39.76
C GLU A 281 7.32 -3.04 39.55
N THR A 282 7.95 -3.30 38.40
CA THR A 282 8.95 -4.37 38.31
C THR A 282 10.31 -3.71 38.30
N THR A 283 10.92 -3.78 39.48
CA THR A 283 12.29 -3.44 39.80
C THR A 283 13.30 -3.92 38.76
N LYS A 284 14.22 -3.02 38.41
CA LYS A 284 15.63 -3.27 38.02
C LYS A 284 15.93 -4.54 37.22
N GLY A 285 16.30 -4.36 35.96
CA GLY A 285 17.49 -5.03 35.42
C GLY A 285 17.27 -6.34 34.65
N ASP A 286 16.08 -6.92 34.64
CA ASP A 286 15.81 -8.08 33.79
C ASP A 286 15.03 -7.65 32.56
N TYR A 287 15.75 -7.49 31.43
CA TYR A 287 15.15 -7.80 30.14
C TYR A 287 14.85 -9.29 30.13
N MET A 288 13.80 -9.69 30.84
CA MET A 288 13.17 -10.98 30.62
C MET A 288 12.73 -10.93 29.17
N ALA A 289 13.51 -11.60 28.31
CA ALA A 289 12.99 -12.13 27.07
C ALA A 289 11.80 -12.99 27.49
N TYR A 290 10.62 -12.38 27.51
CA TYR A 290 9.37 -13.12 27.59
C TYR A 290 9.53 -14.23 26.56
N PRO A 291 9.47 -15.52 26.96
CA PRO A 291 9.48 -16.60 25.99
C PRO A 291 8.42 -16.22 24.97
N ALA A 292 8.83 -16.12 23.70
CA ALA A 292 7.91 -15.81 22.61
C ALA A 292 6.68 -16.68 22.85
N PRO A 293 5.46 -16.09 22.89
CA PRO A 293 4.26 -16.87 23.17
C PRO A 293 4.35 -18.12 22.30
N VAL A 294 4.31 -19.29 22.93
CA VAL A 294 4.29 -20.57 22.22
C VAL A 294 3.06 -20.50 21.34
N PHE A 295 3.28 -20.09 20.10
CA PHE A 295 2.22 -19.89 19.15
C PHE A 295 1.90 -21.30 18.71
N ASP A 296 0.82 -21.85 19.26
CA ASP A 296 0.29 -23.19 18.94
C ASP A 296 -0.37 -23.19 17.54
N GLY A 297 0.26 -22.48 16.59
CA GLY A 297 -0.27 -22.15 15.30
C GLY A 297 0.83 -21.86 14.29
N MET A 298 0.45 -21.86 13.03
CA MET A 298 1.34 -21.69 11.89
C MET A 298 2.01 -20.30 11.87
N SER A 299 3.31 -20.22 11.61
CA SER A 299 4.02 -18.94 11.49
C SER A 299 3.54 -18.15 10.27
N SER A 300 3.65 -16.82 10.27
CA SER A 300 3.25 -15.98 9.12
C SER A 300 3.98 -16.38 7.82
N SER A 301 5.22 -16.86 7.90
CA SER A 301 5.97 -17.38 6.75
C SER A 301 5.37 -18.67 6.19
N GLU A 302 4.93 -19.57 7.07
CA GLU A 302 4.29 -20.83 6.68
C GLU A 302 2.89 -20.56 6.11
N ILE A 303 2.12 -19.66 6.71
CA ILE A 303 0.81 -19.23 6.18
C ILE A 303 0.96 -18.67 4.76
N ARG A 304 1.91 -17.75 4.53
CA ARG A 304 2.15 -17.16 3.19
C ARG A 304 2.62 -18.20 2.18
N LYS A 305 3.47 -19.14 2.59
CA LYS A 305 3.91 -20.25 1.74
C LYS A 305 2.72 -21.12 1.36
N ASN A 306 1.87 -21.47 2.32
CA ASN A 306 0.71 -22.34 2.10
C ASN A 306 -0.36 -21.67 1.23
N LEU A 307 -0.62 -20.36 1.42
CA LEU A 307 -1.47 -19.56 0.53
C LEU A 307 -0.98 -19.58 -0.92
N PHE A 308 0.33 -19.37 -1.12
CA PHE A 308 0.94 -19.41 -2.45
C PHE A 308 0.84 -20.80 -3.10
N LEU A 309 1.12 -21.86 -2.32
CA LEU A 309 1.02 -23.24 -2.80
C LEU A 309 -0.42 -23.63 -3.15
N ASN A 310 -1.40 -23.19 -2.36
CA ASN A 310 -2.81 -23.37 -2.69
C ASN A 310 -3.19 -22.62 -3.97
N GLY A 311 -2.71 -21.37 -4.15
CA GLY A 311 -2.89 -20.62 -5.40
C GLY A 311 -2.34 -21.36 -6.62
N LEU A 312 -1.13 -21.93 -6.51
CA LEU A 312 -0.56 -22.76 -7.59
C LEU A 312 -1.39 -24.01 -7.88
N ASP A 313 -1.92 -24.66 -6.85
CA ASP A 313 -2.78 -25.84 -7.03
C ASP A 313 -4.11 -25.45 -7.71
N PHE A 314 -4.67 -24.29 -7.40
CA PHE A 314 -5.87 -23.76 -8.08
C PHE A 314 -5.61 -23.43 -9.55
N VAL A 315 -4.47 -22.83 -9.87
CA VAL A 315 -4.05 -22.58 -11.27
C VAL A 315 -3.85 -23.90 -12.02
N ARG A 316 -3.39 -24.96 -11.36
CA ARG A 316 -3.28 -26.30 -11.96
C ARG A 316 -4.64 -26.94 -12.21
N GLU A 317 -5.59 -26.75 -11.30
CA GLU A 317 -6.96 -27.26 -11.46
C GLU A 317 -7.73 -26.58 -12.59
N SER A 318 -7.55 -25.27 -12.77
CA SER A 318 -8.19 -24.50 -13.82
C SER A 318 -7.15 -23.63 -14.56
N PRO A 319 -6.39 -24.22 -15.50
CA PRO A 319 -5.39 -23.47 -16.26
C PRO A 319 -6.06 -22.30 -16.98
N ILE A 320 -5.42 -21.12 -17.01
CA ILE A 320 -5.86 -19.88 -17.68
C ILE A 320 -6.86 -19.03 -16.89
N ALA A 321 -7.96 -19.62 -16.41
CA ALA A 321 -9.01 -18.86 -15.71
C ALA A 321 -8.91 -18.92 -14.18
N GLY A 322 -8.16 -19.91 -13.69
CA GLY A 322 -8.08 -20.35 -12.30
C GLY A 322 -9.46 -20.49 -11.64
N ILE A 323 -9.55 -20.25 -10.34
CA ILE A 323 -10.79 -20.48 -9.56
C ILE A 323 -11.69 -19.25 -9.45
N GLY A 324 -11.20 -18.07 -9.84
CA GLY A 324 -11.99 -16.84 -9.86
C GLY A 324 -12.19 -16.16 -8.49
N PRO A 325 -12.77 -14.94 -8.48
CA PRO A 325 -12.86 -14.08 -7.30
C PRO A 325 -13.76 -14.68 -6.21
N GLY A 326 -13.36 -14.54 -4.95
CA GLY A 326 -14.07 -15.08 -3.78
C GLY A 326 -13.99 -16.60 -3.59
N GLN A 327 -13.65 -17.39 -4.62
CA GLN A 327 -13.46 -18.84 -4.49
C GLN A 327 -12.23 -19.18 -3.66
N PHE A 328 -11.17 -18.37 -3.78
CA PHE A 328 -9.97 -18.54 -2.96
C PHE A 328 -10.30 -18.47 -1.47
N ARG A 329 -11.02 -17.43 -1.05
CA ARG A 329 -11.47 -17.26 0.34
C ARG A 329 -12.44 -18.34 0.78
N HIS A 330 -13.39 -18.70 -0.09
CA HIS A 330 -14.35 -19.76 0.20
C HIS A 330 -13.66 -21.09 0.49
N ARG A 331 -12.78 -21.54 -0.40
CA ARG A 331 -12.07 -22.82 -0.25
C ARG A 331 -11.20 -22.87 1.00
N HIS A 332 -10.49 -21.79 1.31
CA HIS A 332 -9.70 -21.71 2.55
C HIS A 332 -10.61 -21.74 3.79
N LYS A 333 -11.77 -21.07 3.75
CA LYS A 333 -12.74 -21.06 4.86
C LYS A 333 -13.44 -22.41 5.05
N THR A 334 -13.69 -23.17 3.99
CA THR A 334 -14.33 -24.49 4.04
C THR A 334 -13.34 -25.64 4.23
N GLY A 335 -12.04 -25.34 4.38
CA GLY A 335 -10.99 -26.37 4.45
C GLY A 335 -10.80 -27.16 3.16
N SER A 336 -11.35 -26.67 2.04
CA SER A 336 -11.24 -27.28 0.71
C SER A 336 -9.91 -26.91 0.04
N VAL A 337 -8.82 -26.99 0.81
CA VAL A 337 -7.46 -26.63 0.41
C VAL A 337 -6.48 -27.69 0.86
N LYS A 338 -5.39 -27.84 0.11
CA LYS A 338 -4.38 -28.87 0.36
C LYS A 338 -3.42 -28.48 1.48
N TYR A 339 -3.08 -27.19 1.56
CA TYR A 339 -2.18 -26.65 2.56
C TYR A 339 -2.98 -25.80 3.55
N ASP A 340 -2.89 -26.13 4.84
CA ASP A 340 -3.58 -25.36 5.88
C ASP A 340 -3.02 -23.93 5.99
N THR A 341 -3.87 -22.97 6.31
CA THR A 341 -3.52 -21.55 6.48
C THR A 341 -4.03 -20.99 7.82
N GLY A 342 -4.53 -21.88 8.69
CA GLY A 342 -5.16 -21.50 9.94
C GLY A 342 -6.39 -20.63 9.69
N THR A 343 -6.42 -19.45 10.29
CA THR A 343 -7.54 -18.50 10.17
C THR A 343 -7.40 -17.52 8.99
N VAL A 344 -6.30 -17.58 8.23
CA VAL A 344 -6.00 -16.62 7.17
C VAL A 344 -6.52 -17.12 5.83
N VAL A 345 -7.69 -16.62 5.44
CA VAL A 345 -8.38 -17.06 4.21
C VAL A 345 -8.20 -16.12 3.01
N GLY A 346 -7.58 -14.96 3.20
CA GLY A 346 -7.45 -13.92 2.18
C GLY A 346 -6.24 -14.09 1.26
N PRO A 347 -6.36 -13.75 -0.03
CA PRO A 347 -5.22 -13.77 -0.94
C PRO A 347 -4.20 -12.67 -0.57
N HIS A 348 -2.93 -13.04 -0.52
CA HIS A 348 -1.75 -12.21 -0.31
C HIS A 348 -0.93 -12.01 -1.60
N ASN A 349 -1.01 -12.94 -2.57
CA ASN A 349 -0.39 -12.82 -3.90
C ASN A 349 -1.47 -12.82 -4.99
N TYR A 350 -2.06 -11.63 -5.20
CA TYR A 350 -3.23 -11.39 -6.04
C TYR A 350 -3.20 -12.11 -7.40
N LEU A 351 -2.05 -12.18 -8.07
CA LEU A 351 -1.95 -12.78 -9.41
C LEU A 351 -2.01 -14.32 -9.39
N VAL A 352 -1.47 -14.98 -8.37
CA VAL A 352 -1.43 -16.46 -8.32
C VAL A 352 -2.62 -17.02 -7.54
N GLU A 353 -3.23 -16.19 -6.70
CA GLU A 353 -4.26 -16.60 -5.75
C GLU A 353 -5.68 -16.16 -6.17
N VAL A 354 -5.82 -15.27 -7.16
CA VAL A 354 -7.13 -14.82 -7.71
C VAL A 354 -7.33 -15.21 -9.17
N ILE A 355 -6.26 -15.62 -9.86
CA ILE A 355 -6.39 -16.47 -11.05
C ILE A 355 -6.82 -17.80 -10.49
#